data_AF-A0A2U1ZYK7-F1
#
_entry.id   AF-A0A2U1ZYK7-F1
#
_cell.length_a   1.000
_cell.length_b   1.000
_cell.length_c   1.000
_cell.angle_alpha   90.00
_cell.angle_beta   90.00
_cell.angle_gamma   90.00
#
_symmetry.space_group_name_H-M   'P 1'
#
loop_
_entity.id
_entity.type
_entity.pdbx_description
1 polymer ?
#
loop_
_entity_poly.entity_id
_entity_poly.type
_entity_poly.pdbx_seq_one_letter_code
_entity_poly.pdbx_strand_id
1 'polypeptide(L)'
;MRDVRPAVVISDEAGGSYGHPDHRRTHAIVVRALDLAAQEGPGTRGTPLAGVQPVHAAVAVAEDRLRAANASVTEQVRGLGPLGALAQPLLVPGTDLPSLAVPAEGVDLEVDTTSVAPAVLAALRAYRSQVQGSTIPVLDTPLQQRRATDQLTPDQAAIGWYALSNDVAQPILPVVGLVVVRGDAARLRDALAGLPALARPGTDGAAPASPVAAPDVQPLMTPPSAGRIAAVVSCLVLGVLVGVVTTVVHRWRLGDLPLGMLLALVTIGAGALLSRAVTRGAGLLGFAVGAVGAIQAMAFLVAGGDVLVPGDTLGMVWLLGSVLAIGVAAFLPDRWVGRHRDRGAEAARP
;
A
#
# COMPACT_ATOMS: atom_id res chain seq x y z
N MET A 1 4.14 -25.04 -2.33
CA MET A 1 5.06 -25.83 -1.49
C MET A 1 5.68 -27.00 -2.24
N ARG A 2 4.92 -27.97 -2.77
CA ARG A 2 5.49 -29.12 -3.50
C ARG A 2 6.18 -28.78 -4.81
N ASP A 3 5.70 -27.76 -5.53
CA ASP A 3 6.31 -27.34 -6.79
C ASP A 3 7.63 -26.59 -6.54
N VAL A 4 7.65 -25.70 -5.54
CA VAL A 4 8.82 -24.89 -5.17
C VAL A 4 9.86 -25.67 -4.36
N ARG A 5 9.42 -26.67 -3.59
CA ARG A 5 10.24 -27.49 -2.66
C ARG A 5 11.19 -26.64 -1.80
N PRO A 6 10.67 -25.65 -1.04
CA PRO A 6 11.52 -24.68 -0.34
C PRO A 6 12.37 -25.36 0.75
N ALA A 7 13.61 -24.89 0.93
CA ALA A 7 14.43 -25.25 2.10
C ALA A 7 13.96 -24.52 3.37
N VAL A 8 13.49 -23.28 3.22
CA VAL A 8 12.99 -22.43 4.30
C VAL A 8 11.66 -21.80 3.88
N VAL A 9 10.71 -21.76 4.80
CA VAL A 9 9.47 -20.98 4.70
C VAL A 9 9.47 -19.93 5.79
N ILE A 10 9.27 -18.66 5.42
CA ILE A 10 9.20 -17.53 6.35
C ILE A 10 7.76 -17.00 6.35
N SER A 11 7.19 -16.74 7.52
CA SER A 11 5.86 -16.12 7.68
C SER A 11 5.79 -15.20 8.89
N ASP A 12 4.62 -14.61 9.16
CA ASP A 12 4.34 -14.01 10.47
C ASP A 12 4.39 -15.05 11.60
N GLU A 13 4.60 -14.57 12.83
CA GLU A 13 4.41 -15.33 14.06
C GLU A 13 2.92 -15.56 14.39
N ALA A 14 2.62 -16.45 15.33
CA ALA A 14 1.26 -16.93 15.60
C ALA A 14 0.26 -15.86 16.05
N GLY A 15 0.73 -14.79 16.70
CA GLY A 15 0.01 -13.58 17.08
C GLY A 15 -0.34 -12.68 15.90
N GLY A 16 0.25 -12.89 14.73
CA GLY A 16 0.00 -12.13 13.51
C GLY A 16 0.78 -10.82 13.46
N SER A 17 1.99 -10.83 14.00
CA SER A 17 2.98 -9.75 14.07
C SER A 17 2.54 -8.54 14.87
N TYR A 18 1.48 -7.85 14.46
CA TYR A 18 0.86 -6.74 15.21
C TYR A 18 -0.60 -7.04 15.58
N GLY A 19 -0.98 -8.32 15.59
CA GLY A 19 -2.33 -8.74 15.95
C GLY A 19 -3.34 -8.74 14.79
N HIS A 20 -2.91 -8.67 13.52
CA HIS A 20 -3.85 -8.65 12.40
C HIS A 20 -4.49 -10.04 12.17
N PRO A 21 -5.82 -10.13 12.01
CA PRO A 21 -6.49 -11.43 11.82
C PRO A 21 -6.00 -12.18 10.59
N ASP A 22 -5.72 -11.48 9.49
CA ASP A 22 -5.22 -12.12 8.28
C ASP A 22 -3.80 -12.68 8.45
N HIS A 23 -2.96 -12.05 9.27
CA HIS A 23 -1.59 -12.53 9.54
C HIS A 23 -1.66 -13.80 10.40
N ARG A 24 -2.49 -13.82 11.45
CA ARG A 24 -2.77 -15.03 12.24
C ARG A 24 -3.30 -16.16 11.36
N ARG A 25 -4.24 -15.85 10.45
CA ARG A 25 -4.81 -16.83 9.54
C ARG A 25 -3.77 -17.35 8.56
N THR A 26 -2.91 -16.47 8.04
CA THR A 26 -1.81 -16.84 7.15
C THR A 26 -0.83 -17.76 7.85
N HIS A 27 -0.41 -17.46 9.08
CA HIS A 27 0.43 -18.34 9.89
C HIS A 27 -0.19 -19.74 10.03
N ALA A 28 -1.46 -19.83 10.43
CA ALA A 28 -2.16 -21.10 10.57
C ALA A 28 -2.25 -21.89 9.24
N ILE A 29 -2.47 -21.19 8.12
CA ILE A 29 -2.48 -21.79 6.78
C ILE A 29 -1.09 -22.32 6.40
N VAL A 30 -0.03 -21.56 6.68
CA VAL A 30 1.37 -21.97 6.38
C VAL A 30 1.74 -23.22 7.16
N VAL A 31 1.49 -23.26 8.47
CA VAL A 31 1.73 -24.44 9.31
C VAL A 31 0.99 -25.66 8.76
N ARG A 32 -0.32 -25.51 8.46
CA ARG A 32 -1.12 -26.60 7.91
C ARG A 32 -0.65 -27.03 6.51
N ALA A 33 -0.23 -26.09 5.67
CA ALA A 33 0.26 -26.37 4.33
C ALA A 33 1.57 -27.17 4.35
N LEU A 34 2.45 -26.93 5.34
CA LEU A 34 3.68 -27.71 5.53
C LEU A 34 3.37 -29.16 5.93
N ASP A 35 2.41 -29.39 6.83
CA ASP A 35 1.97 -30.75 7.20
C ASP A 35 1.41 -31.50 5.98
N LEU A 36 0.53 -30.86 5.22
CA LEU A 36 -0.07 -31.44 4.03
C LEU A 36 0.95 -31.65 2.90
N ALA A 37 1.96 -30.79 2.79
CA ALA A 37 2.98 -30.93 1.75
C ALA A 37 3.83 -32.20 1.91
N ALA A 38 3.98 -32.70 3.15
CA ALA A 38 4.79 -33.87 3.47
C ALA A 38 4.08 -35.22 3.22
N GLN A 39 2.76 -35.24 3.07
CA GLN A 39 1.96 -36.48 3.06
C GLN A 39 1.09 -36.59 1.81
N GLU A 40 0.93 -37.78 1.23
CA GLU A 40 -0.14 -37.98 0.24
C GLU A 40 -1.52 -37.87 0.90
N GLY A 41 -2.49 -37.27 0.20
CA GLY A 41 -3.85 -37.15 0.72
C GLY A 41 -4.80 -36.34 -0.15
N PRO A 42 -6.11 -36.38 0.17
CA PRO A 42 -7.14 -35.66 -0.57
C PRO A 42 -6.85 -34.16 -0.68
N GLY A 43 -7.06 -33.59 -1.87
CA GLY A 43 -6.82 -32.17 -2.13
C GLY A 43 -5.35 -31.78 -2.30
N THR A 44 -4.41 -32.73 -2.23
CA THR A 44 -2.99 -32.47 -2.53
C THR A 44 -2.64 -32.83 -3.97
N ARG A 45 -1.77 -32.05 -4.62
CA ARG A 45 -1.25 -32.30 -5.98
C ARG A 45 0.28 -32.24 -5.98
N GLY A 46 0.91 -32.99 -6.89
CA GLY A 46 2.37 -33.07 -7.00
C GLY A 46 3.02 -34.00 -5.96
N THR A 47 4.31 -34.30 -6.17
CA THR A 47 5.07 -35.23 -5.33
C THR A 47 5.24 -34.70 -3.91
N PRO A 48 4.92 -35.49 -2.86
CA PRO A 48 5.17 -35.10 -1.48
C PRO A 48 6.62 -34.68 -1.23
N LEU A 49 6.80 -33.85 -0.20
CA LEU A 49 8.12 -33.50 0.32
C LEU A 49 8.67 -34.62 1.24
N ALA A 50 8.42 -35.89 0.93
CA ALA A 50 8.81 -37.02 1.75
C ALA A 50 10.32 -36.97 2.07
N GLY A 51 10.67 -36.98 3.36
CA GLY A 51 12.05 -36.90 3.84
C GLY A 51 12.71 -35.51 3.82
N VAL A 52 12.07 -34.49 3.23
CA VAL A 52 12.57 -33.11 3.19
C VAL A 52 11.58 -32.20 3.92
N GLN A 53 11.89 -31.85 5.15
CA GLN A 53 11.07 -30.95 5.97
C GLN A 53 11.67 -29.54 5.86
N PRO A 54 11.01 -28.58 5.19
CA PRO A 54 11.44 -27.20 5.19
C PRO A 54 11.51 -26.67 6.63
N VAL A 55 12.51 -25.86 6.93
CA VAL A 55 12.51 -25.09 8.17
C VAL A 55 11.43 -24.02 8.07
N HIS A 56 10.56 -23.93 9.07
CA HIS A 56 9.60 -22.83 9.18
C HIS A 56 10.12 -21.83 10.20
N ALA A 57 10.36 -20.60 9.76
CA ALA A 57 10.73 -19.49 10.62
C ALA A 57 9.65 -18.40 10.60
N ALA A 58 9.47 -17.73 11.72
CA ALA A 58 8.65 -16.53 11.83
C ALA A 58 9.52 -15.30 11.94
N VAL A 59 9.08 -14.19 11.36
CA VAL A 59 9.75 -12.89 11.54
C VAL A 59 9.57 -12.43 12.98
N ALA A 60 10.66 -11.97 13.59
CA ALA A 60 10.67 -11.38 14.91
C ALA A 60 11.70 -10.24 14.99
N VAL A 61 11.58 -9.40 16.02
CA VAL A 61 12.53 -8.34 16.32
C VAL A 61 12.79 -8.36 17.82
N ALA A 62 14.05 -8.22 18.23
CA ALA A 62 14.38 -8.08 19.65
C ALA A 62 13.73 -6.80 20.23
N GLU A 63 13.09 -6.91 21.40
CA GLU A 63 12.35 -5.79 22.01
C GLU A 63 13.21 -4.54 22.22
N ASP A 64 14.44 -4.72 22.71
CA ASP A 64 15.42 -3.65 22.95
C ASP A 64 15.82 -2.97 21.63
N ARG A 65 16.06 -3.75 20.58
CA ARG A 65 16.33 -3.24 19.22
C ARG A 65 15.15 -2.42 18.70
N LEU A 66 13.92 -2.91 18.80
CA LEU A 66 12.74 -2.18 18.34
C LEU A 66 12.52 -0.88 19.13
N ARG A 67 12.76 -0.89 20.45
CA ARG A 67 12.72 0.32 21.27
C ARG A 67 13.78 1.34 20.86
N ALA A 68 15.02 0.90 20.65
CA ALA A 68 16.10 1.76 20.18
C ALA A 68 15.79 2.35 18.79
N ALA A 69 15.25 1.54 17.88
CA ALA A 69 14.83 1.96 16.55
C ALA A 69 13.74 3.04 16.62
N ASN A 70 12.69 2.80 17.44
CA ASN A 70 11.61 3.76 17.65
C ASN A 70 12.11 5.08 18.25
N ALA A 71 13.05 5.03 19.19
CA ALA A 71 13.67 6.22 19.77
C ALA A 71 14.48 7.01 18.72
N SER A 72 15.31 6.31 17.92
CA SER A 72 16.10 6.93 16.85
C SER A 72 15.22 7.59 15.78
N VAL A 73 14.14 6.93 15.35
CA VAL A 73 13.18 7.50 14.40
C VAL A 73 12.44 8.69 15.01
N THR A 74 12.07 8.62 16.29
CA THR A 74 11.43 9.73 17.00
C THR A 74 12.28 10.99 16.99
N GLU A 75 13.59 10.86 17.25
CA GLU A 75 14.53 11.98 17.23
C GLU A 75 14.64 12.59 15.82
N GLN A 76 14.79 11.74 14.80
CA GLN A 76 14.93 12.18 13.42
C GLN A 76 13.66 12.85 12.88
N VAL A 77 12.48 12.29 13.14
CA VAL A 77 11.21 12.79 12.61
C VAL A 77 10.79 14.11 13.26
N ARG A 78 11.09 14.35 14.55
CA ARG A 78 10.74 15.61 15.24
C ARG A 78 11.41 16.84 14.61
N GLY A 79 12.55 16.67 13.95
CA GLY A 79 13.29 17.76 13.30
C GLY A 79 12.86 18.01 11.85
N LEU A 80 11.96 17.21 11.29
CA LEU A 80 11.61 17.25 9.87
C LEU A 80 10.31 18.01 9.63
N GLY A 81 10.25 18.67 8.47
CA GLY A 81 9.03 19.30 7.97
C GLY A 81 7.93 18.29 7.62
N PRO A 82 6.82 18.74 7.02
CA PRO A 82 5.71 17.85 6.67
C PRO A 82 6.13 16.76 5.66
N LEU A 83 5.95 15.49 6.04
CA LEU A 83 6.34 14.30 5.26
C LEU A 83 5.17 13.35 4.94
N GLY A 84 3.99 13.61 5.50
CA GLY A 84 2.76 12.85 5.24
C GLY A 84 2.14 13.15 3.89
N ALA A 85 1.22 12.30 3.45
CA ALA A 85 0.59 12.34 2.12
C ALA A 85 -0.24 13.62 1.87
N LEU A 86 -0.70 14.29 2.93
CA LEU A 86 -1.40 15.58 2.88
C LEU A 86 -0.51 16.73 3.36
N ALA A 87 0.82 16.55 3.33
CA ALA A 87 1.80 17.50 3.86
C ALA A 87 1.57 17.82 5.35
N GLN A 88 1.26 16.80 6.15
CA GLN A 88 1.24 16.82 7.61
C GLN A 88 2.54 16.24 8.20
N PRO A 89 2.92 16.59 9.44
CA PRO A 89 3.98 15.90 10.16
C PRO A 89 3.62 14.43 10.40
N LEU A 90 4.62 13.54 10.37
CA LEU A 90 4.44 12.15 10.80
C LEU A 90 4.33 12.09 12.33
N LEU A 91 3.53 11.14 12.82
CA LEU A 91 3.44 10.81 14.23
C LEU A 91 4.63 9.94 14.65
N VAL A 92 5.04 10.09 15.90
CA VAL A 92 6.13 9.30 16.48
C VAL A 92 5.61 7.90 16.90
N PRO A 93 6.45 6.85 16.87
CA PRO A 93 6.10 5.54 17.41
C PRO A 93 5.58 5.59 18.85
N GLY A 94 4.64 4.70 19.17
CA GLY A 94 4.18 4.47 20.54
C GLY A 94 5.19 3.67 21.38
N THR A 95 4.88 3.51 22.68
CA THR A 95 5.68 2.72 23.62
C THR A 95 5.35 1.24 23.61
N ASP A 96 4.13 0.90 23.20
CA ASP A 96 3.65 -0.47 23.10
C ASP A 96 4.34 -1.18 21.93
N LEU A 97 4.82 -2.39 22.20
CA LEU A 97 5.45 -3.21 21.17
C LEU A 97 4.45 -4.21 20.58
N PRO A 98 4.54 -4.48 19.27
CA PRO A 98 3.73 -5.51 18.61
C PRO A 98 4.18 -6.93 19.00
N SER A 99 3.37 -7.95 18.74
CA SER A 99 3.66 -9.34 19.12
C SER A 99 4.88 -9.97 18.41
N LEU A 100 5.33 -9.38 17.30
CA LEU A 100 6.61 -9.77 16.66
C LEU A 100 7.84 -9.35 17.48
N ALA A 101 7.67 -8.44 18.45
CA ALA A 101 8.75 -8.05 19.35
C ALA A 101 8.87 -9.09 20.46
N VAL A 102 10.04 -9.70 20.57
CA VAL A 102 10.33 -10.78 21.54
C VAL A 102 11.60 -10.46 22.32
N PRO A 103 11.83 -11.05 23.51
CA PRO A 103 13.11 -10.94 24.20
C PRO A 103 14.27 -11.32 23.27
N ALA A 104 15.43 -10.66 23.42
CA ALA A 104 16.56 -10.84 22.51
C ALA A 104 17.03 -12.30 22.45
N GLU A 105 17.01 -13.00 23.58
CA GLU A 105 17.30 -14.44 23.69
C GLU A 105 16.31 -15.34 22.94
N GLY A 106 15.14 -14.81 22.59
CA GLY A 106 14.12 -15.49 21.80
C GLY A 106 14.33 -15.40 20.30
N VAL A 107 15.30 -14.60 19.82
CA VAL A 107 15.63 -14.48 18.39
C VAL A 107 16.71 -15.51 18.03
N ASP A 108 16.37 -16.47 17.17
CA ASP A 108 17.29 -17.55 16.78
C ASP A 108 18.36 -17.11 15.77
N LEU A 109 18.03 -16.12 14.92
CA LEU A 109 18.90 -15.66 13.86
C LEU A 109 18.57 -14.22 13.45
N GLU A 110 19.59 -13.36 13.30
CA GLU A 110 19.47 -12.07 12.62
C GLU A 110 20.14 -12.15 11.24
N VAL A 111 19.45 -11.64 10.22
CA VAL A 111 19.94 -11.55 8.84
C VAL A 111 20.21 -10.09 8.51
N ASP A 112 21.44 -9.77 8.08
CA ASP A 112 21.79 -8.43 7.60
C ASP A 112 21.06 -8.13 6.29
N THR A 113 20.35 -7.00 6.27
CA THR A 113 19.58 -6.52 5.11
C THR A 113 20.08 -5.19 4.56
N THR A 114 21.18 -4.64 5.10
CA THR A 114 21.77 -3.37 4.65
C THR A 114 22.07 -3.38 3.14
N SER A 115 22.63 -4.48 2.63
CA SER A 115 22.94 -4.66 1.20
C SER A 115 21.72 -4.61 0.27
N VAL A 116 20.53 -4.94 0.78
CA VAL A 116 19.26 -4.92 0.03
C VAL A 116 18.38 -3.73 0.39
N ALA A 117 18.83 -2.84 1.28
CA ALA A 117 18.09 -1.65 1.71
C ALA A 117 17.61 -0.76 0.55
N PRO A 118 18.39 -0.52 -0.54
CA PRO A 118 17.90 0.21 -1.70
C PRO A 118 16.69 -0.45 -2.37
N ALA A 119 16.69 -1.79 -2.47
CA ALA A 119 15.59 -2.56 -3.04
C ALA A 119 14.35 -2.53 -2.13
N VAL A 120 14.55 -2.64 -0.82
CA VAL A 120 13.46 -2.51 0.17
C VAL A 120 12.82 -1.13 0.09
N LEU A 121 13.62 -0.05 0.04
CA LEU A 121 13.11 1.31 -0.10
C LEU A 121 12.35 1.51 -1.42
N ALA A 122 12.88 0.98 -2.53
CA ALA A 122 12.20 1.02 -3.82
C ALA A 122 10.86 0.27 -3.79
N ALA A 123 10.81 -0.90 -3.14
CA ALA A 123 9.59 -1.67 -2.96
C ALA A 123 8.55 -0.90 -2.13
N LEU A 124 8.95 -0.32 -0.98
CA LEU A 124 8.08 0.53 -0.16
C LEU A 124 7.48 1.69 -0.98
N ARG A 125 8.30 2.38 -1.78
CA ARG A 125 7.87 3.48 -2.67
C ARG A 125 6.92 3.06 -3.78
N ALA A 126 6.93 1.78 -4.18
CA ALA A 126 6.00 1.26 -5.19
C ALA A 126 4.56 1.14 -4.64
N TYR A 127 4.38 0.90 -3.34
CA TYR A 127 3.08 0.73 -2.70
C TYR A 127 2.43 2.06 -2.25
N ARG A 128 2.37 3.05 -3.15
CA ARG A 128 1.94 4.44 -2.86
C ARG A 128 0.57 4.60 -2.19
N SER A 129 -0.34 3.64 -2.36
CA SER A 129 -1.66 3.69 -1.69
C SER A 129 -1.63 3.25 -0.23
N GLN A 130 -0.55 2.58 0.20
CA GLN A 130 -0.41 1.96 1.51
C GLN A 130 0.73 2.59 2.32
N VAL A 131 1.83 2.92 1.65
CA VAL A 131 3.05 3.44 2.25
C VAL A 131 3.27 4.89 1.84
N GLN A 132 3.67 5.72 2.81
CA GLN A 132 4.03 7.12 2.67
C GLN A 132 5.29 7.44 3.48
N GLY A 133 5.90 8.60 3.25
CA GLY A 133 7.04 9.07 4.05
C GLY A 133 8.26 8.15 4.07
N SER A 134 8.38 7.20 3.14
CA SER A 134 9.46 6.20 3.13
C SER A 134 10.79 6.79 2.68
N THR A 135 11.80 6.71 3.53
CA THR A 135 13.16 7.25 3.29
C THR A 135 14.22 6.42 4.01
N ILE A 136 15.39 6.37 3.40
CA ILE A 136 16.66 5.99 4.01
C ILE A 136 17.58 7.18 3.73
N PRO A 137 17.86 8.06 4.70
CA PRO A 137 18.46 9.38 4.44
C PRO A 137 19.76 9.33 3.63
N VAL A 138 20.63 8.35 3.92
CA VAL A 138 21.90 8.18 3.20
C VAL A 138 21.69 7.82 1.72
N LEU A 139 20.59 7.13 1.37
CA LEU A 139 20.26 6.72 0.00
C LEU A 139 19.49 7.78 -0.80
N ASP A 140 18.89 8.77 -0.14
CA ASP A 140 18.12 9.83 -0.80
C ASP A 140 19.00 10.96 -1.34
N THR A 141 20.31 10.94 -1.05
CA THR A 141 21.26 11.89 -1.63
C THR A 141 21.75 11.36 -2.99
N PRO A 142 21.49 12.05 -4.12
CA PRO A 142 21.77 11.56 -5.47
C PRO A 142 23.25 11.28 -5.77
N LEU A 143 24.16 11.88 -5.01
CA LEU A 143 25.57 11.96 -5.37
C LEU A 143 26.36 10.65 -5.23
N GLN A 144 25.84 9.59 -4.61
CA GLN A 144 26.66 8.39 -4.35
C GLN A 144 25.89 7.14 -3.91
N GLN A 145 24.79 6.75 -4.58
CA GLN A 145 24.00 5.56 -4.19
C GLN A 145 24.85 4.28 -3.95
N ARG A 146 25.91 4.06 -4.75
CA ARG A 146 26.83 2.92 -4.56
C ARG A 146 27.69 3.01 -3.29
N ARG A 147 28.12 4.21 -2.86
CA ARG A 147 28.88 4.40 -1.60
C ARG A 147 27.99 4.65 -0.39
N ALA A 148 26.72 4.99 -0.60
CA ALA A 148 25.77 5.24 0.46
C ALA A 148 25.31 3.96 1.16
N THR A 149 25.27 2.83 0.43
CA THR A 149 24.96 1.53 1.03
C THR A 149 26.08 1.06 1.98
N ASP A 150 27.35 1.39 1.68
CA ASP A 150 28.51 1.10 2.53
C ASP A 150 28.49 1.85 3.88
N GLN A 151 27.63 2.86 4.03
CA GLN A 151 27.43 3.59 5.29
C GLN A 151 26.40 2.92 6.20
N LEU A 152 25.65 1.93 5.69
CA LEU A 152 24.67 1.20 6.46
C LEU A 152 25.36 0.06 7.21
N THR A 153 25.03 -0.12 8.49
CA THR A 153 25.57 -1.20 9.32
C THR A 153 24.45 -1.93 10.07
N PRO A 154 24.60 -3.25 10.33
CA PRO A 154 23.62 -4.05 11.08
C PRO A 154 23.43 -3.58 12.53
N ASP A 155 24.39 -2.84 13.09
CA ASP A 155 24.36 -2.33 14.47
C ASP A 155 23.53 -1.05 14.62
N GLN A 156 23.13 -0.41 13.51
CA GLN A 156 22.26 0.77 13.58
C GLN A 156 20.90 0.41 14.18
N ALA A 157 20.40 1.29 15.05
CA ALA A 157 19.06 1.14 15.61
C ALA A 157 17.98 1.16 14.51
N ALA A 158 18.08 2.09 13.56
CA ALA A 158 17.27 2.14 12.34
C ALA A 158 18.09 2.78 11.21
N ILE A 159 17.83 2.37 9.97
CA ILE A 159 18.47 2.94 8.78
C ILE A 159 17.58 3.95 8.06
N GLY A 160 16.30 3.98 8.40
CA GLY A 160 15.32 4.88 7.82
C GLY A 160 13.95 4.68 8.46
N TRP A 161 12.93 5.20 7.82
CA TRP A 161 11.55 5.03 8.26
C TRP A 161 10.58 5.02 7.10
N TYR A 162 9.35 4.60 7.37
CA TYR A 162 8.18 4.73 6.52
C TYR A 162 6.95 4.98 7.39
N ALA A 163 5.82 5.34 6.80
CA ALA A 163 4.57 5.44 7.52
C ALA A 163 3.43 4.81 6.70
N LEU A 164 2.39 4.36 7.40
CA LEU A 164 1.15 3.89 6.80
C LEU A 164 0.07 4.98 6.93
N SER A 165 -1.18 4.68 6.58
CA SER A 165 -2.29 5.65 6.64
C SER A 165 -2.62 6.18 8.04
N ASN A 166 -2.03 5.63 9.09
CA ASN A 166 -2.14 6.13 10.47
C ASN A 166 -1.09 7.20 10.80
N ASP A 167 -0.28 7.60 9.82
CA ASP A 167 0.78 8.62 9.91
C ASP A 167 1.91 8.31 10.89
N VAL A 168 1.94 7.14 11.53
CA VAL A 168 3.01 6.75 12.46
C VAL A 168 4.27 6.36 11.69
N ALA A 169 5.38 7.04 11.96
CA ALA A 169 6.69 6.67 11.43
C ALA A 169 7.17 5.37 12.06
N GLN A 170 7.39 4.34 11.25
CA GLN A 170 7.88 3.03 11.62
C GLN A 170 9.32 2.87 11.14
N PRO A 171 10.21 2.28 11.96
CA PRO A 171 11.61 2.11 11.58
C PRO A 171 11.77 1.12 10.43
N ILE A 172 12.69 1.45 9.51
CA ILE A 172 13.32 0.47 8.63
C ILE A 172 14.56 -0.02 9.37
N LEU A 173 14.58 -1.30 9.73
CA LEU A 173 15.68 -1.93 10.45
C LEU A 173 16.78 -2.39 9.47
N PRO A 174 18.06 -2.40 9.87
CA PRO A 174 19.13 -2.94 9.05
C PRO A 174 19.17 -4.48 9.06
N VAL A 175 18.47 -5.13 9.99
CA VAL A 175 18.43 -6.58 10.13
C VAL A 175 16.99 -7.08 10.21
N VAL A 176 16.80 -8.35 9.82
CA VAL A 176 15.55 -9.10 10.05
C VAL A 176 15.85 -10.25 11.01
N GLY A 177 15.15 -10.27 12.15
CA GLY A 177 15.21 -11.38 13.09
C GLY A 177 14.25 -12.50 12.69
N LEU A 178 14.64 -13.73 13.01
CA LEU A 178 13.87 -14.95 12.74
C LEU A 178 13.83 -15.83 13.99
N VAL A 179 12.67 -16.43 14.23
CA VAL A 179 12.43 -17.47 15.25
C VAL A 179 12.00 -18.74 14.57
N VAL A 180 12.58 -19.87 14.94
CA VAL A 180 12.23 -21.18 14.40
C VAL A 180 10.90 -21.64 14.99
N VAL A 181 9.91 -21.81 14.11
CA VAL A 181 8.60 -22.38 14.45
C VAL A 181 8.63 -23.90 14.31
N ARG A 182 9.33 -24.42 13.28
CA ARG A 182 9.50 -25.86 13.03
C ARG A 182 10.89 -26.14 12.46
N GLY A 183 11.55 -27.16 13.00
CA GLY A 183 12.92 -27.52 12.67
C GLY A 183 13.86 -27.09 13.79
N ASP A 184 15.06 -26.66 13.42
CA ASP A 184 16.06 -26.17 14.37
C ASP A 184 16.86 -25.00 13.78
N ALA A 185 17.47 -24.21 14.66
CA ALA A 185 18.22 -23.01 14.29
C ALA A 185 19.53 -23.32 13.54
N ALA A 186 20.11 -24.51 13.69
CA ALA A 186 21.29 -24.90 12.92
C ALA A 186 20.93 -25.10 11.45
N ARG A 187 19.85 -25.83 11.17
CA ARG A 187 19.31 -26.00 9.82
C ARG A 187 18.84 -24.70 9.19
N LEU A 188 18.25 -23.78 9.98
CA LEU A 188 17.91 -22.45 9.49
C LEU A 188 19.18 -21.72 9.01
N ARG A 189 20.23 -21.71 9.84
CA ARG A 189 21.52 -21.08 9.50
C ARG A 189 22.16 -21.72 8.28
N ASP A 190 22.20 -23.04 8.22
CA ASP A 190 22.76 -23.77 7.06
C ASP A 190 22.00 -23.44 5.77
N ALA A 191 20.68 -23.37 5.83
CA ALA A 191 19.84 -23.06 4.68
C ALA A 191 19.98 -21.60 4.20
N LEU A 192 20.37 -20.69 5.09
CA LEU A 192 20.58 -19.26 4.80
C LEU A 192 22.06 -18.88 4.66
N ALA A 193 23.00 -19.82 4.82
CA ALA A 193 24.44 -19.54 4.85
C ALA A 193 24.99 -18.91 3.55
N GLY A 194 24.26 -19.03 2.44
CA GLY A 194 24.60 -18.39 1.15
C GLY A 194 24.10 -16.96 0.99
N LEU A 195 23.35 -16.41 1.95
CA LEU A 195 22.90 -15.02 1.94
C LEU A 195 23.97 -14.10 2.56
N PRO A 196 24.07 -12.82 2.12
CA PRO A 196 25.02 -11.87 2.69
C PRO A 196 24.81 -11.75 4.21
N ALA A 197 25.89 -12.04 4.95
CA ALA A 197 26.11 -11.87 6.39
C ALA A 197 24.90 -12.17 7.33
N LEU A 198 24.92 -13.35 7.94
CA LEU A 198 24.20 -13.60 9.18
C LEU A 198 24.78 -12.65 10.25
N ALA A 199 23.99 -11.70 10.75
CA ALA A 199 24.41 -10.88 11.87
C ALA A 199 24.48 -11.79 13.10
N ARG A 200 25.68 -11.97 13.67
CA ARG A 200 25.79 -12.68 14.96
C ARG A 200 25.16 -11.80 16.03
N PRO A 201 24.44 -12.39 17.02
CA PRO A 201 24.21 -11.69 18.28
C PRO A 201 25.59 -11.32 18.83
N GLY A 202 25.81 -10.03 19.09
CA GLY A 202 27.15 -9.47 19.25
C GLY A 202 28.02 -10.23 20.25
N THR A 203 29.15 -10.73 19.77
CA THR A 203 30.48 -10.65 20.41
C THR A 203 31.56 -10.84 19.34
N ASP A 204 32.49 -9.90 19.34
CA ASP A 204 33.81 -9.87 18.70
C ASP A 204 33.94 -9.84 17.16
N GLY A 205 34.72 -8.84 16.72
CA GLY A 205 34.87 -8.43 15.35
C GLY A 205 35.67 -9.39 14.46
N ALA A 206 35.31 -9.40 13.17
CA ALA A 206 36.23 -9.72 12.08
C ALA A 206 35.65 -9.29 10.72
N ALA A 207 36.54 -8.63 9.96
CA ALA A 207 36.65 -8.33 8.53
C ALA A 207 35.45 -8.45 7.56
N PRO A 208 35.31 -7.50 6.60
CA PRO A 208 34.24 -7.53 5.60
C PRO A 208 34.47 -8.63 4.54
N ALA A 209 33.41 -9.40 4.27
CA ALA A 209 33.35 -10.33 3.14
C ALA A 209 33.11 -9.56 1.83
N SER A 210 33.66 -10.06 0.72
CA SER A 210 33.53 -9.45 -0.61
C SER A 210 32.08 -9.44 -1.11
N PRO A 211 31.67 -8.40 -1.86
CA PRO A 211 30.28 -8.23 -2.26
C PRO A 211 29.89 -9.24 -3.34
N VAL A 212 28.87 -10.06 -3.04
CA VAL A 212 28.11 -10.77 -4.05
C VAL A 212 27.27 -9.74 -4.80
N ALA A 213 27.35 -9.74 -6.13
CA ALA A 213 26.56 -8.84 -6.97
C ALA A 213 25.07 -9.02 -6.63
N ALA A 214 24.43 -7.93 -6.19
CA ALA A 214 23.00 -7.90 -5.95
C ALA A 214 22.28 -8.41 -7.22
N PRO A 215 21.27 -9.28 -7.08
CA PRO A 215 20.43 -9.63 -8.22
C PRO A 215 19.84 -8.34 -8.80
N ASP A 216 19.72 -8.30 -10.12
CA ASP A 216 19.18 -7.17 -10.87
C ASP A 216 17.67 -7.07 -10.57
N VAL A 217 17.33 -6.51 -9.41
CA VAL A 217 15.95 -6.24 -9.00
C VAL A 217 15.52 -4.99 -9.75
N GLN A 218 15.00 -5.20 -10.95
CA GLN A 218 14.24 -4.19 -11.68
C GLN A 218 13.05 -3.79 -10.79
N PRO A 219 12.97 -2.55 -10.28
CA PRO A 219 11.77 -2.09 -9.60
C PRO A 219 10.61 -2.26 -10.58
N LEU A 220 9.54 -2.91 -10.12
CA LEU A 220 8.32 -3.08 -10.91
C LEU A 220 7.60 -1.72 -10.97
N MET A 221 8.25 -0.70 -11.53
CA MET A 221 7.58 0.46 -12.09
C MET A 221 6.81 -0.05 -13.30
N THR A 222 5.61 -0.55 -13.06
CA THR A 222 4.63 -0.61 -14.14
C THR A 222 4.26 0.84 -14.44
N PRO A 223 4.66 1.42 -15.59
CA PRO A 223 4.02 2.64 -16.06
C PRO A 223 2.50 2.40 -16.03
N PRO A 224 1.66 3.43 -15.79
CA PRO A 224 0.22 3.25 -15.88
C PRO A 224 -0.07 2.55 -17.20
N SER A 225 -0.66 1.35 -17.13
CA SER A 225 -0.89 0.57 -18.34
C SER A 225 -1.65 1.43 -19.34
N ALA A 226 -1.38 1.27 -20.63
CA ALA A 226 -2.09 2.03 -21.67
C ALA A 226 -3.62 1.98 -21.45
N GLY A 227 -4.13 0.86 -20.93
CA GLY A 227 -5.53 0.70 -20.52
C GLY A 227 -5.97 1.61 -19.36
N ARG A 228 -5.12 1.85 -18.34
CA ARG A 228 -5.45 2.77 -17.22
C ARG A 228 -5.46 4.23 -17.67
N ILE A 229 -4.52 4.63 -18.53
CA ILE A 229 -4.53 5.97 -19.15
C ILE A 229 -5.78 6.12 -20.00
N ALA A 230 -6.04 5.16 -20.89
CA ALA A 230 -7.21 5.17 -21.76
C ALA A 230 -8.52 5.25 -20.97
N ALA A 231 -8.62 4.54 -19.82
CA ALA A 231 -9.80 4.60 -18.97
C ALA A 231 -10.01 5.98 -18.32
N VAL A 232 -8.95 6.62 -17.83
CA VAL A 232 -9.05 7.98 -17.25
C VAL A 232 -9.40 9.01 -18.34
N VAL A 233 -8.77 8.91 -19.52
CA VAL A 233 -9.10 9.76 -20.68
C VAL A 233 -10.55 9.54 -21.11
N SER A 234 -11.04 8.29 -21.11
CA SER A 234 -12.43 7.98 -21.42
C SER A 234 -13.40 8.62 -20.42
N CYS A 235 -13.08 8.60 -19.12
CA CYS A 235 -13.87 9.30 -18.10
C CYS A 235 -13.88 10.83 -18.32
N LEU A 236 -12.75 11.41 -18.75
CA LEU A 236 -12.69 12.83 -19.12
C LEU A 236 -13.59 13.15 -20.31
N VAL A 237 -13.51 12.37 -21.39
CA VAL A 237 -14.36 12.53 -22.58
C VAL A 237 -15.83 12.36 -22.21
N LEU A 238 -16.16 11.36 -21.40
CA LEU A 238 -17.50 11.15 -20.86
C LEU A 238 -17.96 12.37 -20.06
N GLY A 239 -17.09 12.93 -19.21
CA GLY A 239 -17.36 14.16 -18.46
C GLY A 239 -17.71 15.32 -19.37
N VAL A 240 -16.93 15.56 -20.42
CA VAL A 240 -17.20 16.61 -21.42
C VAL A 240 -18.57 16.41 -22.09
N LEU A 241 -18.84 15.19 -22.58
CA LEU A 241 -20.10 14.87 -23.26
C LEU A 241 -21.30 15.05 -22.34
N VAL A 242 -21.23 14.50 -21.14
CA VAL A 242 -22.30 14.65 -20.13
C VAL A 242 -22.48 16.13 -19.79
N GLY A 243 -21.40 16.87 -19.51
CA GLY A 243 -21.45 18.28 -19.18
C GLY A 243 -22.13 19.13 -20.26
N VAL A 244 -21.82 18.88 -21.53
CA VAL A 244 -22.49 19.55 -22.68
C VAL A 244 -23.98 19.21 -22.70
N VAL A 245 -24.32 17.92 -22.72
CA VAL A 245 -25.72 17.46 -22.85
C VAL A 245 -26.58 17.97 -21.70
N THR A 246 -26.09 17.85 -20.47
CA THR A 246 -26.85 18.29 -19.29
C THR A 246 -26.99 19.81 -19.25
N THR A 247 -26.00 20.56 -19.77
CA THR A 247 -26.11 22.02 -19.91
C THR A 247 -27.14 22.42 -20.96
N VAL A 248 -27.35 21.65 -22.02
CA VAL A 248 -28.45 21.94 -22.96
C VAL A 248 -29.81 21.62 -22.34
N VAL A 249 -29.89 20.53 -21.58
CA VAL A 249 -31.16 20.01 -21.05
C VAL A 249 -31.63 20.70 -19.77
N HIS A 250 -30.75 21.33 -18.96
CA HIS A 250 -31.08 21.78 -17.61
C HIS A 250 -32.26 22.77 -17.51
N ARG A 251 -32.58 23.49 -18.59
CA ARG A 251 -33.70 24.45 -18.63
C ARG A 251 -35.01 23.86 -19.13
N TRP A 252 -35.02 22.60 -19.57
CA TRP A 252 -36.25 21.95 -20.05
C TRP A 252 -37.30 21.85 -18.93
N ARG A 253 -38.56 22.10 -19.28
CA ARG A 253 -39.70 22.11 -18.37
C ARG A 253 -40.87 21.33 -18.95
N LEU A 254 -41.63 20.67 -18.08
CA LEU A 254 -42.92 20.06 -18.42
C LEU A 254 -43.98 20.71 -17.54
N GLY A 255 -44.76 21.62 -18.11
CA GLY A 255 -45.56 22.56 -17.33
C GLY A 255 -44.65 23.42 -16.44
N ASP A 256 -44.96 23.50 -15.15
CA ASP A 256 -44.18 24.27 -14.18
C ASP A 256 -43.00 23.48 -13.57
N LEU A 257 -42.87 22.19 -13.89
CA LEU A 257 -41.85 21.33 -13.30
C LEU A 257 -40.50 21.48 -14.03
N PRO A 258 -39.39 21.79 -13.32
CA PRO A 258 -38.05 21.90 -13.89
C PRO A 258 -37.41 20.53 -14.10
N LEU A 259 -38.06 19.66 -14.89
CA LEU A 259 -37.58 18.30 -15.14
C LEU A 259 -36.18 18.26 -15.76
N GLY A 260 -35.84 19.25 -16.60
CA GLY A 260 -34.50 19.40 -17.17
C GLY A 260 -33.42 19.47 -16.10
N MET A 261 -33.64 20.26 -15.05
CA MET A 261 -32.69 20.40 -13.93
C MET A 261 -32.51 19.08 -13.19
N LEU A 262 -33.62 18.41 -12.85
CA LEU A 262 -33.58 17.14 -12.13
C LEU A 262 -32.82 16.07 -12.95
N LEU A 263 -33.16 15.94 -14.24
CA LEU A 263 -32.51 15.01 -15.15
C LEU A 263 -31.01 15.32 -15.32
N ALA A 264 -30.67 16.60 -15.43
CA ALA A 264 -29.29 17.05 -15.56
C ALA A 264 -28.45 16.69 -14.33
N LEU A 265 -28.95 16.95 -13.12
CA LEU A 265 -28.26 16.63 -11.86
C LEU A 265 -28.14 15.11 -11.64
N VAL A 266 -29.19 14.34 -11.90
CA VAL A 266 -29.16 12.88 -11.81
C VAL A 266 -28.14 12.29 -12.79
N THR A 267 -28.10 12.81 -14.03
CA THR A 267 -27.17 12.33 -15.07
C THR A 267 -25.72 12.64 -14.69
N ILE A 268 -25.42 13.84 -14.18
CA ILE A 268 -24.08 14.17 -13.66
C ILE A 268 -23.69 13.26 -12.50
N GLY A 269 -24.58 13.07 -11.52
CA GLY A 269 -24.33 12.19 -10.39
C GLY A 269 -24.07 10.74 -10.81
N ALA A 270 -24.87 10.21 -11.74
CA ALA A 270 -24.70 8.88 -12.29
C ALA A 270 -23.38 8.72 -13.05
N GLY A 271 -23.00 9.69 -13.89
CA GLY A 271 -21.72 9.70 -14.60
C GLY A 271 -20.51 9.74 -13.67
N ALA A 272 -20.59 10.53 -12.59
CA ALA A 272 -19.56 10.59 -11.56
C ALA A 272 -19.43 9.26 -10.79
N LEU A 273 -20.55 8.65 -10.42
CA LEU A 273 -20.57 7.34 -9.75
C LEU A 273 -20.04 6.23 -10.65
N LEU A 274 -20.42 6.19 -11.92
CA LEU A 274 -19.92 5.22 -12.89
C LEU A 274 -18.40 5.37 -13.07
N SER A 275 -17.92 6.60 -13.25
CA SER A 275 -16.49 6.87 -13.39
C SER A 275 -15.70 6.44 -12.15
N ARG A 276 -16.24 6.73 -10.95
CA ARG A 276 -15.69 6.28 -9.67
C ARG A 276 -15.70 4.76 -9.52
N ALA A 277 -16.74 4.07 -9.98
CA ALA A 277 -16.86 2.63 -9.90
C ALA A 277 -15.81 1.91 -10.77
N VAL A 278 -15.64 2.37 -12.02
CA VAL A 278 -14.77 1.72 -13.01
C VAL A 278 -13.29 2.02 -12.79
N THR A 279 -12.94 3.25 -12.40
CA THR A 279 -11.53 3.72 -12.41
C THR A 279 -11.07 4.31 -11.08
N ARG A 280 -11.89 4.20 -10.02
CA ARG A 280 -11.65 4.78 -8.68
C ARG A 280 -11.54 6.30 -8.75
N GLY A 281 -10.83 6.91 -7.80
CA GLY A 281 -10.70 8.38 -7.71
C GLY A 281 -10.11 9.04 -8.95
N ALA A 282 -9.26 8.33 -9.70
CA ALA A 282 -8.57 8.90 -10.87
C ALA A 282 -9.53 9.25 -12.02
N GLY A 283 -10.48 8.38 -12.38
CA GLY A 283 -11.46 8.76 -13.40
C GLY A 283 -12.65 9.53 -12.86
N LEU A 284 -12.93 9.52 -11.54
CA LEU A 284 -13.80 10.55 -10.96
C LEU A 284 -13.21 11.95 -11.18
N LEU A 285 -11.91 12.11 -10.93
CA LEU A 285 -11.20 13.36 -11.21
C LEU A 285 -11.23 13.70 -12.70
N GLY A 286 -10.95 12.74 -13.58
CA GLY A 286 -11.04 12.92 -15.03
C GLY A 286 -12.43 13.38 -15.48
N PHE A 287 -13.48 12.71 -15.02
CA PHE A 287 -14.87 13.08 -15.28
C PHE A 287 -15.20 14.47 -14.74
N ALA A 288 -14.80 14.80 -13.51
CA ALA A 288 -15.05 16.10 -12.90
C ALA A 288 -14.40 17.24 -13.70
N VAL A 289 -13.14 17.07 -14.12
CA VAL A 289 -12.43 18.03 -14.98
C VAL A 289 -13.16 18.22 -16.31
N GLY A 290 -13.56 17.13 -16.97
CA GLY A 290 -14.30 17.19 -18.23
C GLY A 290 -15.66 17.87 -18.11
N ALA A 291 -16.46 17.47 -17.11
CA ALA A 291 -17.82 17.98 -16.91
C ALA A 291 -17.82 19.43 -16.47
N VAL A 292 -17.05 19.80 -15.44
CA VAL A 292 -16.96 21.19 -14.98
C VAL A 292 -16.34 22.06 -16.07
N GLY A 293 -15.29 21.61 -16.73
CA GLY A 293 -14.67 22.35 -17.84
C GLY A 293 -15.67 22.65 -18.96
N ALA A 294 -16.46 21.65 -19.37
CA ALA A 294 -17.49 21.82 -20.39
C ALA A 294 -18.63 22.75 -19.95
N ILE A 295 -19.12 22.62 -18.72
CA ILE A 295 -20.17 23.50 -18.16
C ILE A 295 -19.69 24.94 -18.10
N GLN A 296 -18.47 25.18 -17.61
CA GLN A 296 -17.88 26.52 -17.54
C GLN A 296 -17.65 27.12 -18.92
N ALA A 297 -17.17 26.32 -19.88
CA ALA A 297 -17.02 26.77 -21.27
C ALA A 297 -18.38 27.17 -21.88
N MET A 298 -19.42 26.37 -21.66
CA MET A 298 -20.77 26.66 -22.16
C MET A 298 -21.45 27.83 -21.44
N ALA A 299 -21.04 28.14 -20.20
CA ALA A 299 -21.52 29.29 -19.46
C ALA A 299 -20.84 30.61 -19.86
N PHE A 300 -19.55 30.57 -20.21
CA PHE A 300 -18.73 31.80 -20.34
C PHE A 300 -18.00 31.98 -21.67
N LEU A 301 -17.88 30.95 -22.51
CA LEU A 301 -17.08 30.97 -23.75
C LEU A 301 -17.92 30.84 -25.03
N VAL A 302 -19.25 30.79 -24.94
CA VAL A 302 -20.12 30.67 -26.11
C VAL A 302 -20.10 31.97 -26.92
N ALA A 303 -19.67 31.87 -28.18
CA ALA A 303 -19.71 32.97 -29.14
C ALA A 303 -21.14 33.13 -29.68
N GLY A 304 -21.93 33.98 -29.04
CA GLY A 304 -23.31 34.28 -29.42
C GLY A 304 -24.02 35.04 -28.31
N GLY A 305 -25.00 35.89 -28.65
CA GLY A 305 -25.72 36.71 -27.67
C GLY A 305 -26.60 35.92 -26.69
N ASP A 306 -26.89 34.65 -27.01
CA ASP A 306 -27.71 33.77 -26.17
C ASP A 306 -26.83 32.92 -25.24
N VAL A 307 -26.86 33.27 -23.96
CA VAL A 307 -26.14 32.55 -22.90
C VAL A 307 -26.96 31.32 -22.50
N LEU A 308 -26.39 30.13 -22.65
CA LEU A 308 -27.04 28.87 -22.25
C LEU A 308 -27.26 28.75 -20.74
N VAL A 309 -26.39 29.38 -19.94
CA VAL A 309 -26.49 29.46 -18.48
C VAL A 309 -26.54 30.94 -18.05
N PRO A 310 -27.71 31.59 -18.13
CA PRO A 310 -27.89 32.96 -17.65
C PRO A 310 -27.53 33.07 -16.17
N GLY A 311 -27.15 34.27 -15.71
CA GLY A 311 -26.93 34.57 -14.29
C GLY A 311 -28.20 34.62 -13.44
N ASP A 312 -29.25 33.89 -13.84
CA ASP A 312 -30.51 33.79 -13.13
C ASP A 312 -30.49 32.65 -12.09
N THR A 313 -31.56 32.51 -11.30
CA THR A 313 -31.65 31.50 -10.24
C THR A 313 -31.44 30.08 -10.78
N LEU A 314 -31.98 29.75 -11.96
CA LEU A 314 -31.82 28.43 -12.55
C LEU A 314 -30.38 28.16 -12.98
N GLY A 315 -29.69 29.15 -13.56
CA GLY A 315 -28.28 29.04 -13.90
C GLY A 315 -27.40 28.83 -12.68
N MET A 316 -27.65 29.57 -11.59
CA MET A 316 -26.89 29.40 -10.34
C MET A 316 -27.13 28.03 -9.69
N VAL A 317 -28.39 27.57 -9.65
CA VAL A 317 -28.73 26.22 -9.17
C VAL A 317 -28.03 25.15 -10.02
N TRP A 318 -27.92 25.35 -11.34
CA TRP A 318 -27.22 24.42 -12.22
C TRP A 318 -25.71 24.37 -11.94
N LEU A 319 -25.05 25.53 -11.89
CA LEU A 319 -23.60 25.61 -11.67
C LEU A 319 -23.21 24.99 -10.32
N LEU A 320 -23.86 25.42 -9.23
CA LEU A 320 -23.57 24.90 -7.89
C LEU A 320 -24.02 23.45 -7.72
N GLY A 321 -25.20 23.11 -8.25
CA GLY A 321 -25.77 21.77 -8.17
C GLY A 321 -24.92 20.72 -8.87
N SER A 322 -24.34 21.04 -10.04
CA SER A 322 -23.46 20.14 -10.78
C SER A 322 -22.20 19.76 -9.99
N VAL A 323 -21.54 20.74 -9.35
CA VAL A 323 -20.36 20.52 -8.50
C VAL A 323 -20.73 19.72 -7.26
N LEU A 324 -21.86 20.06 -6.63
CA LEU A 324 -22.36 19.33 -5.46
C LEU A 324 -22.69 17.87 -5.80
N ALA A 325 -23.32 17.60 -6.95
CA ALA A 325 -23.63 16.24 -7.41
C ALA A 325 -22.35 15.40 -7.61
N ILE A 326 -21.30 15.98 -8.18
CA ILE A 326 -19.97 15.33 -8.30
C ILE A 326 -19.36 15.13 -6.90
N GLY A 327 -19.44 16.12 -6.02
CA GLY A 327 -18.94 16.05 -4.65
C GLY A 327 -19.60 14.93 -3.84
N VAL A 328 -20.92 14.80 -3.92
CA VAL A 328 -21.68 13.68 -3.30
C VAL A 328 -21.13 12.34 -3.78
N ALA A 329 -20.88 12.20 -5.09
CA ALA A 329 -20.28 10.99 -5.65
C ALA A 329 -18.85 10.74 -5.17
N ALA A 330 -18.08 11.75 -4.75
CA ALA A 330 -16.75 11.59 -4.16
C ALA A 330 -16.81 11.04 -2.72
N PHE A 331 -17.78 11.48 -1.92
CA PHE A 331 -17.87 11.15 -0.49
C PHE A 331 -18.83 9.99 -0.17
N LEU A 332 -19.54 9.44 -1.15
CA LEU A 332 -20.42 8.28 -0.92
C LEU A 332 -19.63 7.09 -0.35
N PRO A 333 -20.15 6.35 0.65
CA PRO A 333 -19.45 5.19 1.21
C PRO A 333 -19.28 4.09 0.15
N ASP A 334 -18.12 3.44 0.15
CA ASP A 334 -17.76 2.40 -0.84
C ASP A 334 -18.80 1.26 -0.98
N ARG A 335 -19.52 0.94 0.11
CA ARG A 335 -20.60 -0.07 0.13
C ARG A 335 -21.79 0.28 -0.77
N TRP A 336 -22.00 1.55 -1.11
CA TRP A 336 -23.09 2.02 -1.97
C TRP A 336 -22.69 2.02 -3.46
N VAL A 337 -21.39 1.93 -3.75
CA VAL A 337 -20.83 1.92 -5.12
C VAL A 337 -20.51 0.48 -5.57
N GLY A 338 -21.18 -0.51 -4.98
CA GLY A 338 -21.02 -1.92 -5.33
C GLY A 338 -19.78 -2.61 -4.74
N ARG A 339 -19.06 -2.01 -3.78
CA ARG A 339 -18.02 -2.73 -3.03
C ARG A 339 -18.61 -3.42 -1.82
N HIS A 340 -18.98 -4.69 -1.97
CA HIS A 340 -19.22 -5.53 -0.81
C HIS A 340 -17.87 -5.80 -0.12
N ARG A 341 -17.74 -5.33 1.13
CA ARG A 341 -16.90 -6.02 2.10
C ARG A 341 -17.56 -7.38 2.31
N ASP A 342 -16.85 -8.47 2.07
CA ASP A 342 -17.32 -9.82 2.37
C ASP A 342 -17.66 -9.91 3.87
N ARG A 343 -18.93 -9.68 4.21
CA ARG A 343 -19.50 -9.89 5.55
C ARG A 343 -19.93 -11.35 5.72
N GLY A 344 -19.09 -12.27 5.28
CA GLY A 344 -19.33 -13.71 5.35
C GLY A 344 -18.59 -14.37 6.50
N ALA A 345 -18.69 -13.87 7.73
CA ALA A 345 -18.08 -14.56 8.89
C ALA A 345 -18.72 -14.27 10.25
N GLU A 346 -19.79 -13.47 10.35
CA GLU A 346 -20.36 -13.08 11.65
C GLU A 346 -21.72 -13.75 11.97
N ALA A 347 -22.20 -14.65 11.10
CA ALA A 347 -23.47 -15.36 11.31
C ALA A 347 -23.27 -16.88 11.30
N ALA A 348 -22.35 -17.40 12.11
CA ALA A 348 -22.31 -18.81 12.47
C ALA A 348 -21.38 -19.02 13.67
N ARG A 349 -21.86 -18.70 14.87
CA ARG A 349 -21.42 -19.41 16.08
C ARG A 349 -22.68 -19.75 16.89
N PRO A 350 -22.87 -21.03 17.29
CA PRO A 350 -23.88 -21.40 18.25
C PRO A 350 -23.60 -20.80 19.63
#